data_AF-A0A229SWH2-F1
#
_entry.id   AF-A0A229SWH2-F1
#
_cell.length_a   1.000
_cell.length_b   1.000
_cell.length_c   1.000
_cell.angle_alpha   90.00
_cell.angle_beta   90.00
_cell.angle_gamma   90.00
#
_symmetry.space_group_name_H-M   'P 1'
#
loop_
_entity.id
_entity.type
_entity.pdbx_description
1 polymer ?
#
loop_
_entity_poly.entity_id
_entity_poly.type
_entity_poly.pdbx_seq_one_letter_code
_entity_poly.pdbx_strand_id
1 'polypeptide(L)'
;MNVPAQVLALVAALMHLWIFTMESVRFSRPEVHAMFEVRAADVATIRPWAFHQGCYNALLALQVLAGLTAAHSGAIAAGQALVAAAGASMLAASVALIAFDPRRARIKGLIGQGAPALATLIALMA
;
A
#
# COMPACT_ATOMS: atom_id res chain seq x y z
N MET A 1 1.17 -21.37 -1.73
CA MET A 1 0.36 -20.13 -1.66
C MET A 1 -0.93 -20.33 -2.42
N ASN A 2 -2.08 -20.24 -1.76
CA ASN A 2 -3.38 -20.46 -2.40
C ASN A 2 -3.76 -19.32 -3.37
N VAL A 3 -4.71 -19.57 -4.27
CA VAL A 3 -5.16 -18.61 -5.29
C VAL A 3 -5.74 -17.32 -4.67
N PRO A 4 -6.60 -17.37 -3.63
CA PRO A 4 -7.11 -16.16 -2.99
C PRO A 4 -6.01 -15.23 -2.49
N ALA A 5 -4.98 -15.76 -1.82
CA ALA A 5 -3.85 -14.96 -1.34
C ALA A 5 -3.13 -14.23 -2.48
N GLN A 6 -2.96 -14.89 -3.63
CA GLN A 6 -2.30 -14.29 -4.79
C GLN A 6 -3.11 -13.15 -5.39
N VAL A 7 -4.42 -13.35 -5.55
CA VAL A 7 -5.33 -12.33 -6.08
C VAL A 7 -5.37 -11.12 -5.16
N LEU A 8 -5.53 -11.34 -3.85
CA LEU A 8 -5.57 -10.26 -2.86
C LEU A 8 -4.24 -9.52 -2.77
N ALA A 9 -3.10 -10.23 -2.84
CA ALA A 9 -1.78 -9.64 -2.87
C ALA A 9 -1.59 -8.76 -4.10
N LEU A 10 -2.01 -9.23 -5.28
CA LEU A 10 -1.93 -8.46 -6.51
C LEU A 10 -2.78 -7.18 -6.44
N VAL A 11 -4.00 -7.28 -5.91
CA VAL A 11 -4.87 -6.12 -5.66
C VAL A 11 -4.18 -5.12 -4.73
N ALA A 12 -3.58 -5.58 -3.63
CA ALA A 12 -2.84 -4.73 -2.70
C ALA A 12 -1.66 -4.02 -3.39
N ALA A 13 -0.88 -4.73 -4.22
CA ALA A 13 0.24 -4.17 -4.97
C ALA A 13 -0.23 -3.10 -5.97
N LEU A 14 -1.27 -3.38 -6.77
CA LEU A 14 -1.81 -2.43 -7.75
C LEU A 14 -2.35 -1.16 -7.07
N MET A 15 -3.00 -1.32 -5.93
CA MET A 15 -3.48 -0.20 -5.13
C MET A 15 -2.33 0.69 -4.62
N HIS A 16 -1.21 0.10 -4.20
CA HIS A 16 -0.03 0.86 -3.77
C HIS A 16 0.69 1.54 -4.94
N LEU A 17 0.71 0.93 -6.14
CA LEU A 17 1.20 1.60 -7.37
C LEU A 17 0.30 2.78 -7.78
N TRP A 18 -1.01 2.64 -7.60
CA TRP A 18 -1.97 3.73 -7.79
C TRP A 18 -1.68 4.88 -6.81
N ILE A 19 -1.49 4.57 -5.52
CA ILE A 19 -1.15 5.56 -4.49
C ILE A 19 0.18 6.24 -4.80
N PHE A 20 1.21 5.48 -5.17
CA PHE A 20 2.49 6.02 -5.63
C PHE A 20 2.30 7.06 -6.75
N THR A 21 1.47 6.73 -7.75
CA THR A 21 1.19 7.64 -8.86
C THR A 21 0.55 8.95 -8.38
N MET A 22 -0.36 8.86 -7.41
CA MET A 22 -1.02 10.03 -6.82
C MET A 22 -0.05 10.88 -6.00
N GLU A 23 0.75 10.27 -5.13
CA GLU A 23 1.66 10.96 -4.21
C GLU A 23 2.92 11.51 -4.89
N SER A 24 3.44 10.82 -5.90
CA SER A 24 4.73 11.16 -6.52
C SER A 24 4.60 11.95 -7.81
N VAL A 25 3.63 11.60 -8.66
CA VAL A 25 3.50 12.16 -10.02
C VAL A 25 2.40 13.22 -10.09
N ARG A 26 1.24 12.94 -9.48
CA ARG A 26 0.03 13.76 -9.67
C ARG A 26 -0.30 14.67 -8.49
N PHE A 27 0.49 14.68 -7.43
CA PHE A 27 0.16 15.34 -6.16
C PHE A 27 -0.18 16.84 -6.30
N SER A 28 0.46 17.55 -7.22
CA SER A 28 0.19 18.98 -7.46
C SER A 28 -1.20 19.26 -8.05
N ARG A 29 -1.93 18.26 -8.54
CA ARG A 29 -3.28 18.46 -9.08
C ARG A 29 -4.31 18.69 -7.97
N PRO A 30 -5.21 19.69 -8.08
CA PRO A 30 -6.25 20.00 -7.08
C PRO A 30 -7.02 18.80 -6.57
N GLU A 31 -7.49 17.95 -7.47
CA GLU A 31 -8.26 16.77 -7.14
C GLU A 31 -7.45 15.73 -6.35
N VAL A 32 -6.13 15.69 -6.54
CA VAL A 32 -5.25 14.70 -5.90
C VAL A 32 -4.90 15.12 -4.47
N HIS A 33 -4.36 16.33 -4.26
CA HIS A 33 -4.01 16.76 -2.90
C HIS A 33 -5.23 16.95 -2.01
N ALA A 34 -6.41 17.25 -2.58
CA ALA A 34 -7.68 17.25 -1.85
C ALA A 34 -8.04 15.87 -1.30
N MET A 35 -7.72 14.76 -1.99
CA MET A 35 -7.92 13.41 -1.47
C MET A 35 -7.13 13.16 -0.18
N PHE A 36 -5.94 13.75 -0.07
CA PHE A 36 -5.06 13.68 1.10
C PHE A 36 -5.36 14.76 2.15
N GLU A 37 -6.41 15.57 1.94
CA GLU A 37 -6.84 16.65 2.84
C GLU A 37 -5.75 17.73 3.02
N VAL A 38 -5.03 17.99 1.93
CA VAL A 38 -4.02 19.04 1.84
C VAL A 38 -4.63 20.26 1.14
N ARG A 39 -4.42 21.45 1.70
CA ARG A 39 -4.86 22.71 1.08
C ARG A 39 -3.88 23.10 -0.02
N ALA A 40 -4.36 23.76 -1.07
CA ALA A 40 -3.53 24.21 -2.19
C ALA A 40 -2.31 25.05 -1.75
N ALA A 41 -2.48 25.88 -0.71
CA ALA A 41 -1.40 26.70 -0.14
C ALA A 41 -0.26 25.89 0.50
N ASP A 42 -0.52 24.66 0.95
CA ASP A 42 0.46 23.82 1.66
C ASP A 42 1.18 22.83 0.71
N VAL A 43 0.76 22.73 -0.56
CA VAL A 43 1.25 21.73 -1.53
C VAL A 43 2.75 21.79 -1.70
N ALA A 44 3.34 23.00 -1.81
CA ALA A 44 4.78 23.15 -2.00
C ALA A 44 5.58 22.55 -0.83
N THR A 45 5.07 22.69 0.40
CA THR A 45 5.71 22.20 1.62
C THR A 45 5.56 20.68 1.78
N ILE A 46 4.41 20.12 1.41
CA ILE A 46 4.09 18.70 1.62
C ILE A 46 4.59 17.81 0.48
N ARG A 47 4.73 18.35 -0.74
CA ARG A 47 5.10 17.57 -1.94
C ARG A 47 6.37 16.72 -1.78
N PRO A 48 7.48 17.18 -1.16
CA PRO A 48 8.65 16.32 -0.95
C PRO A 48 8.36 15.11 -0.07
N TRP A 49 7.55 15.29 0.98
CA TRP A 49 7.11 14.21 1.87
C TRP A 49 6.17 13.24 1.16
N ALA A 50 5.22 13.76 0.38
CA ALA A 50 4.32 12.94 -0.43
C ALA A 50 5.11 12.09 -1.44
N PHE A 51 6.09 12.68 -2.15
CA PHE A 51 6.95 11.94 -3.07
C PHE A 51 7.71 10.81 -2.37
N HIS A 52 8.32 11.09 -1.21
CA HIS A 52 9.03 10.08 -0.43
C HIS A 52 8.12 8.95 0.02
N GLN A 53 6.92 9.27 0.51
CA GLN A 53 5.92 8.28 0.90
C GLN A 53 5.45 7.43 -0.29
N GLY A 54 5.27 8.05 -1.46
CA GLY A 54 4.96 7.35 -2.69
C GLY A 54 6.04 6.33 -3.05
N CYS A 55 7.32 6.68 -2.92
CA CYS A 55 8.41 5.74 -3.17
C CYS A 55 8.35 4.51 -2.25
N TYR A 56 8.03 4.66 -0.95
CA TYR A 56 7.80 3.50 -0.07
C TYR A 56 6.62 2.65 -0.53
N ASN A 57 5.52 3.27 -0.94
CA ASN A 57 4.36 2.55 -1.48
C ASN A 57 4.73 1.73 -2.73
N ALA A 58 5.52 2.30 -3.64
CA ALA A 58 6.02 1.57 -4.81
C ALA A 58 6.94 0.39 -4.42
N LEU A 59 7.85 0.58 -3.47
CA LEU A 59 8.74 -0.50 -3.00
C LEU A 59 7.95 -1.65 -2.37
N LEU A 60 6.91 -1.36 -1.57
CA LEU A 60 6.03 -2.38 -1.01
C LEU A 60 5.29 -3.16 -2.11
N ALA A 61 4.80 -2.48 -3.14
CA ALA A 61 4.17 -3.13 -4.29
C ALA A 61 5.16 -4.02 -5.04
N LEU A 62 6.38 -3.53 -5.29
CA LEU A 62 7.44 -4.30 -5.96
C LEU A 62 7.84 -5.53 -5.14
N GLN A 63 7.89 -5.42 -3.82
CA GLN A 63 8.17 -6.56 -2.94
C GLN A 63 7.07 -7.63 -3.04
N VAL A 64 5.80 -7.25 -3.10
CA VAL A 64 4.70 -8.18 -3.37
C VAL A 64 4.86 -8.86 -4.72
N LEU A 65 5.10 -8.09 -5.79
CA LEU A 65 5.27 -8.62 -7.15
C LEU A 65 6.48 -9.57 -7.26
N ALA A 66 7.58 -9.24 -6.59
CA ALA A 66 8.75 -10.11 -6.48
C ALA A 66 8.40 -11.41 -5.73
N GLY A 67 7.62 -11.32 -4.65
CA GLY A 67 7.15 -12.49 -3.92
C GLY A 67 6.23 -13.40 -4.75
N LEU A 68 5.28 -12.82 -5.49
CA LEU A 68 4.45 -13.57 -6.43
C LEU A 68 5.31 -14.24 -7.51
N THR A 69 6.26 -13.52 -8.10
CA THR A 69 7.16 -14.05 -9.14
C THR A 69 8.02 -15.21 -8.62
N ALA A 70 8.59 -15.06 -7.42
CA ALA A 70 9.38 -16.10 -6.77
C ALA A 70 8.56 -17.37 -6.53
N ALA A 71 7.31 -17.24 -6.07
CA ALA A 71 6.43 -18.38 -5.86
C ALA A 71 6.10 -19.12 -7.16
N HIS A 72 5.86 -18.40 -8.26
CA HIS A 72 5.61 -18.98 -9.58
C HIS A 72 6.87 -19.59 -10.23
N SER A 73 8.06 -19.19 -9.76
CA SER A 73 9.35 -19.72 -10.22
C SER A 73 9.82 -20.93 -9.39
N GLY A 74 8.97 -21.47 -8.51
CA GLY A 74 9.27 -22.62 -7.65
C GLY A 74 9.81 -22.29 -6.26
N ALA A 75 10.18 -21.03 -5.98
CA ALA A 75 10.66 -20.57 -4.67
C ALA A 75 9.49 -20.17 -3.75
N ILE A 76 8.59 -21.12 -3.45
CA ILE A 76 7.32 -20.86 -2.77
C ILE A 76 7.51 -20.19 -1.40
N ALA A 77 8.41 -20.72 -0.56
CA ALA A 77 8.63 -20.19 0.80
C ALA A 77 9.16 -18.74 0.78
N ALA A 78 10.12 -18.44 -0.09
CA ALA A 78 10.63 -17.08 -0.28
C ALA A 78 9.54 -16.14 -0.79
N GLY A 79 8.73 -16.60 -1.74
CA GLY A 79 7.60 -15.83 -2.25
C GLY A 79 6.56 -15.48 -1.18
N GLN A 80 6.18 -16.45 -0.35
CA GLN A 80 5.27 -16.23 0.78
C GLN A 80 5.85 -15.26 1.81
N ALA A 81 7.13 -15.39 2.14
CA ALA A 81 7.79 -14.49 3.09
C ALA A 81 7.79 -13.04 2.58
N LEU A 82 8.09 -12.81 1.30
CA LEU A 82 8.08 -11.47 0.69
C LEU A 82 6.69 -10.84 0.70
N VAL A 83 5.66 -11.58 0.29
CA VAL A 83 4.27 -11.11 0.29
C VAL A 83 3.79 -10.84 1.72
N ALA A 84 4.10 -11.73 2.68
CA ALA A 84 3.72 -11.56 4.07
C ALA A 84 4.41 -10.33 4.69
N ALA A 85 5.71 -10.14 4.47
CA ALA A 85 6.45 -8.99 4.99
C ALA A 85 5.92 -7.65 4.43
N ALA A 86 5.61 -7.61 3.13
CA ALA A 86 5.01 -6.42 2.52
C ALA A 86 3.60 -6.17 3.06
N GLY A 87 2.75 -7.20 3.10
CA GLY A 87 1.39 -7.11 3.65
C GLY A 87 1.37 -6.68 5.13
N ALA A 88 2.27 -7.21 5.95
CA ALA A 88 2.42 -6.81 7.35
C ALA A 88 2.83 -5.34 7.48
N SER A 89 3.73 -4.87 6.61
CA SER A 89 4.16 -3.46 6.60
C SER A 89 3.04 -2.52 6.19
N MET A 90 2.27 -2.87 5.15
CA MET A 90 1.08 -2.12 4.71
C MET A 90 0.03 -2.05 5.82
N LEU A 91 -0.24 -3.17 6.50
CA LEU A 91 -1.17 -3.23 7.63
C LEU A 91 -0.68 -2.39 8.81
N ALA A 92 0.61 -2.50 9.18
CA ALA A 92 1.20 -1.72 10.24
C ALA A 92 1.14 -0.21 9.97
N ALA A 93 1.44 0.23 8.74
CA ALA A 93 1.32 1.62 8.33
C ALA A 93 -0.13 2.12 8.42
N SER A 94 -1.10 1.30 7.98
CA SER A 94 -2.52 1.61 8.12
C SER A 94 -2.94 1.75 9.60
N VAL A 95 -2.47 0.86 10.48
CA VAL A 95 -2.76 0.93 11.92
C VAL A 95 -2.13 2.18 12.53
N ALA A 96 -0.87 2.49 12.20
CA ALA A 96 -0.19 3.68 12.69
C ALA A 96 -0.92 4.97 12.29
N LEU A 97 -1.41 5.06 11.05
CA LEU A 97 -2.19 6.20 10.58
C LEU A 97 -3.52 6.36 11.33
N ILE A 98 -4.22 5.25 11.59
CA ILE A 98 -5.47 5.24 12.35
C ILE A 98 -5.24 5.66 13.81
N ALA A 99 -4.15 5.17 14.42
CA ALA A 99 -3.79 5.52 15.78
C ALA A 99 -3.43 7.00 15.93
N PHE A 100 -2.79 7.59 14.90
CA PHE A 100 -2.39 9.00 14.90
C PHE A 100 -3.59 9.95 14.71
N ASP A 101 -4.48 9.67 13.75
CA ASP A 101 -5.68 10.46 13.51
C ASP A 101 -6.92 9.56 13.28
N PRO A 102 -7.67 9.25 14.34
CA PRO A 102 -8.88 8.42 14.26
C PRO A 102 -9.98 9.01 13.37
N ARG A 103 -9.95 10.32 13.05
CA ARG A 103 -10.94 10.95 12.17
C ARG A 103 -10.64 10.62 10.70
N ARG A 104 -9.35 10.51 10.35
CA ARG A 104 -8.88 10.00 9.04
C ARG A 104 -9.09 8.50 8.87
N ALA A 105 -9.27 7.76 9.98
CA ALA A 105 -9.49 6.31 9.99
C ALA A 105 -10.79 5.87 9.30
N ARG A 106 -11.80 6.73 9.22
CA ARG A 106 -13.17 6.27 8.92
C ARG A 106 -13.43 5.93 7.45
N ILE A 107 -12.61 6.39 6.50
CA ILE A 107 -12.92 6.21 5.07
C ILE A 107 -11.69 5.89 4.18
N LYS A 108 -10.50 6.49 4.41
CA LYS A 108 -9.42 6.45 3.41
C LYS A 108 -8.23 5.54 3.77
N GLY A 109 -7.78 5.52 5.03
CA GLY A 109 -6.59 4.78 5.45
C GLY A 109 -6.77 3.26 5.52
N LEU A 110 -7.81 2.80 6.23
CA LEU A 110 -8.06 1.37 6.44
C LEU A 110 -8.54 0.67 5.16
N ILE A 111 -9.46 1.29 4.42
CA ILE A 111 -10.06 0.70 3.21
C ILE A 111 -9.08 0.75 2.03
N GLY A 112 -8.31 1.84 1.90
CA GLY A 112 -7.45 2.07 0.74
C GLY A 112 -6.03 1.52 0.82
N GLN A 113 -5.57 1.00 1.97
CA GLN A 113 -4.23 0.40 2.11
C GLN A 113 -4.24 -0.86 2.99
N GLY A 114 -4.96 -0.84 4.12
CA GLY A 114 -4.93 -1.92 5.11
C GLY A 114 -5.79 -3.15 4.79
N ALA A 115 -6.97 -2.98 4.18
CA ALA A 115 -7.92 -4.08 4.01
C ALA A 115 -7.43 -5.19 3.05
N PRO A 116 -6.92 -4.88 1.83
CA PRO A 116 -6.34 -5.90 0.95
C PRO A 116 -5.11 -6.58 1.57
N ALA A 117 -4.31 -5.84 2.33
CA ALA A 117 -3.16 -6.39 3.04
C ALA A 117 -3.58 -7.39 4.13
N LEU A 118 -4.55 -7.03 4.97
CA LEU A 118 -5.11 -7.93 5.99
C LEU A 118 -5.72 -9.18 5.36
N ALA A 119 -6.52 -9.03 4.31
CA ALA A 119 -7.13 -10.14 3.60
C ALA A 119 -6.06 -11.07 2.99
N THR A 120 -4.98 -10.51 2.44
CA THR A 120 -3.83 -11.28 1.93
C THR A 120 -3.18 -12.09 3.05
N LEU A 121 -2.93 -11.48 4.21
CA LEU A 121 -2.31 -12.17 5.36
C LEU A 121 -3.19 -13.31 5.88
N ILE A 122 -4.49 -13.08 6.01
CA ILE A 122 -5.46 -14.12 6.41
C ILE A 122 -5.44 -15.26 5.39
N ALA A 123 -5.51 -14.94 4.10
CA ALA A 123 -5.49 -15.95 3.06
C ALA A 123 -4.16 -16.72 3.03
N LEU A 124 -3.02 -16.13 3.37
CA LEU A 124 -1.74 -16.85 3.44
C LEU A 124 -1.69 -17.90 4.56
N MET A 125 -2.51 -17.75 5.60
CA MET A 125 -2.58 -18.67 6.75
C MET A 125 -3.62 -19.78 6.59
N ALA A 126 -4.46 -19.72 5.56
CA ALA A 126 -5.52 -20.69 5.25
C ALA A 126 -5.06 -21.73 4.21
#